data_AF-D3DDH3-F1
#
_entry.id   AF-D3DDH3-F1
#
_cell.length_a   1.000
_cell.length_b   1.000
_cell.length_c   1.000
_cell.angle_alpha   90.00
_cell.angle_beta   90.00
_cell.angle_gamma   90.00
#
_symmetry.space_group_name_H-M   'P 1'
#
loop_
_entity.id
_entity.type
_entity.pdbx_description
1 polymer ?
#
loop_
_entity_poly.entity_id
_entity_poly.type
_entity_poly.pdbx_seq_one_letter_code
_entity_poly.pdbx_strand_id
1 'polypeptide(L)'
;MTATEAARVVRREGYIPDMGSYDPQRMLNLVRGTREYGGRHQEIAFVFADGEYQGTDTRDPSTSISVQPLSSVEAAVTYRTYPAGGSTPTGSAVVRYRWNGTGLDPRDPIPTVDPALPDHR
;
A
#
# COMPACT_ATOMS: atom_id res chain seq x y z
N MET A 1 -16.42 5.00 7.21
CA MET A 1 -16.63 4.44 5.85
C MET A 1 -16.88 2.93 5.92
N THR A 2 -17.85 2.42 5.18
CA THR A 2 -18.11 0.98 5.02
C THR A 2 -17.11 0.33 4.06
N ALA A 3 -16.98 -1.01 4.11
CA ALA A 3 -16.15 -1.76 3.17
C ALA A 3 -16.57 -1.55 1.70
N THR A 4 -17.87 -1.47 1.43
CA THR A 4 -18.39 -1.24 0.07
C THR A 4 -17.99 0.13 -0.46
N GLU A 5 -18.05 1.18 0.37
CA GLU A 5 -17.66 2.53 -0.01
C GLU A 5 -16.15 2.63 -0.28
N ALA A 6 -15.32 2.07 0.63
CA ALA A 6 -13.88 2.01 0.44
C ALA A 6 -13.51 1.27 -0.85
N ALA A 7 -14.14 0.12 -1.11
CA ALA A 7 -13.93 -0.64 -2.33
C ALA A 7 -14.37 0.12 -3.60
N ARG A 8 -15.39 1.00 -3.53
CA ARG A 8 -15.77 1.86 -4.66
C ARG A 8 -14.70 2.93 -4.93
N VAL A 9 -14.06 3.48 -3.89
CA VAL A 9 -12.95 4.43 -4.05
C VAL A 9 -11.81 3.76 -4.80
N VAL A 10 -11.34 2.59 -4.35
CA VAL A 10 -10.25 1.86 -5.02
C VAL A 10 -10.56 1.56 -6.49
N ARG A 11 -11.80 1.10 -6.79
CA ARG A 11 -12.23 0.83 -8.17
C ARG A 11 -12.29 2.08 -9.05
N ARG A 12 -12.64 3.23 -8.48
CA ARG A 12 -12.69 4.51 -9.21
C ARG A 12 -11.30 4.93 -9.71
N GLU A 13 -10.26 4.57 -8.95
CA GLU A 13 -8.85 4.78 -9.31
C GLU A 13 -8.31 3.71 -10.30
N GLY A 14 -9.17 2.78 -10.73
CA GLY A 14 -8.84 1.74 -11.70
C GLY A 14 -8.16 0.50 -11.10
N TYR A 15 -8.20 0.33 -9.78
CA TYR A 15 -7.62 -0.83 -9.09
C TYR A 15 -8.69 -1.83 -8.65
N ILE A 16 -8.30 -3.10 -8.58
CA ILE A 16 -9.08 -4.17 -7.98
C ILE A 16 -8.73 -4.20 -6.47
N PRO A 17 -9.69 -3.95 -5.56
CA PRO A 17 -9.41 -3.92 -4.12
C PRO A 17 -9.34 -5.32 -3.51
N ASP A 18 -8.36 -5.53 -2.63
CA ASP A 18 -8.32 -6.62 -1.65
C ASP A 18 -8.85 -6.12 -0.30
N MET A 19 -10.10 -6.48 0.00
CA MET A 19 -10.80 -6.04 1.20
C MET A 19 -10.63 -6.99 2.39
N GLY A 20 -9.80 -8.03 2.29
CA GLY A 20 -9.76 -9.13 3.27
C GLY A 20 -9.43 -8.72 4.70
N SER A 21 -8.65 -7.63 4.87
CA SER A 21 -8.24 -7.10 6.18
C SER A 21 -9.03 -5.86 6.62
N TYR A 22 -9.98 -5.39 5.80
CA TYR A 22 -10.72 -4.15 6.06
C TYR A 22 -11.69 -4.34 7.23
N ASP A 23 -11.64 -3.41 8.17
CA ASP A 23 -12.48 -3.36 9.34
C ASP A 23 -13.05 -1.95 9.50
N PRO A 24 -14.37 -1.72 9.32
CA PRO A 24 -14.97 -0.40 9.42
C PRO A 24 -14.89 0.23 10.82
N GLN A 25 -14.57 -0.55 11.87
CA GLN A 25 -14.37 -0.04 13.22
C GLN A 25 -12.91 0.37 13.49
N ARG A 26 -11.97 0.00 12.61
CA ARG A 26 -10.55 0.34 12.74
C ARG A 26 -10.30 1.77 12.27
N MET A 27 -9.55 2.54 13.05
CA MET A 27 -9.25 3.94 12.71
C MET A 27 -8.36 4.05 11.47
N LEU A 28 -7.42 3.13 11.27
CA LEU A 28 -6.58 3.02 10.07
C LEU A 28 -6.83 1.70 9.34
N ASN A 29 -7.25 1.77 8.09
CA ASN A 29 -7.30 0.65 7.15
C ASN A 29 -6.39 0.94 5.95
N LEU A 30 -5.56 -0.03 5.60
CA LEU A 30 -4.87 -0.05 4.31
C LEU A 30 -5.51 -1.15 3.46
N VAL A 31 -5.88 -0.81 2.24
CA VAL A 31 -6.46 -1.74 1.26
C VAL A 31 -5.48 -1.87 0.12
N ARG A 32 -4.95 -3.07 -0.11
CA ARG A 32 -4.14 -3.33 -1.30
C ARG A 32 -5.04 -3.24 -2.53
N GLY A 33 -4.67 -2.40 -3.48
CA GLY A 33 -5.25 -2.35 -4.80
C GLY A 33 -4.27 -2.88 -5.84
N THR A 34 -4.76 -3.68 -6.78
CA THR A 34 -3.97 -4.27 -7.87
C THR A 34 -4.53 -3.84 -9.22
N ARG A 35 -3.66 -3.50 -10.19
CA ARG A 35 -4.07 -3.28 -11.58
C ARG A 35 -2.98 -3.68 -12.58
N GLU A 36 -3.39 -3.90 -13.81
CA GLU A 36 -2.50 -3.98 -14.97
C GLU A 36 -2.56 -2.66 -15.73
N TYR A 37 -1.42 -1.98 -15.89
CA TYR A 37 -1.36 -0.71 -16.63
C TYR A 37 -0.04 -0.58 -17.38
N GLY A 38 -0.11 -0.27 -18.68
CA GLY A 38 1.08 -0.14 -19.53
C GLY A 38 1.91 -1.43 -19.64
N GLY A 39 1.27 -2.60 -19.56
CA GLY A 39 1.93 -3.91 -19.59
C GLY A 39 2.68 -4.26 -18.31
N ARG A 40 2.41 -3.56 -17.20
CA ARG A 40 3.03 -3.80 -15.90
C ARG A 40 1.96 -4.06 -14.83
N HIS A 41 2.26 -5.03 -13.98
CA HIS A 41 1.53 -5.26 -12.75
C HIS A 41 1.87 -4.16 -11.74
N GLN A 42 0.85 -3.55 -11.14
CA GLN A 42 0.99 -2.45 -10.20
C GLN A 42 0.15 -2.73 -8.95
N GLU A 43 0.79 -2.67 -7.79
CA GLU A 43 0.13 -2.74 -6.49
C GLU A 43 0.42 -1.48 -5.66
N ILE A 44 -0.59 -1.02 -4.93
CA ILE A 44 -0.52 0.16 -4.06
C ILE A 44 -1.44 -0.04 -2.86
N ALA A 45 -1.12 0.54 -1.70
CA ALA A 45 -1.99 0.49 -0.54
C ALA A 45 -2.80 1.79 -0.42
N PHE A 46 -4.12 1.67 -0.59
CA PHE A 46 -5.07 2.76 -0.38
C PHE A 46 -5.30 2.96 1.11
N VAL A 47 -5.18 4.20 1.56
CA VAL A 47 -5.23 4.59 2.96
C VAL A 47 -6.61 5.14 3.26
N PHE A 48 -7.30 4.47 4.17
CA PHE A 48 -8.55 4.92 4.73
C PHE A 48 -8.34 5.15 6.22
N ALA A 49 -8.49 6.39 6.66
CA ALA A 49 -8.37 6.72 8.07
C ALA A 49 -9.41 7.75 8.49
N ASP A 50 -9.81 7.65 9.75
CA ASP A 50 -10.87 8.47 10.35
C ASP A 50 -12.19 8.43 9.55
N GLY A 51 -12.48 7.26 8.98
CA GLY A 51 -13.69 7.05 8.20
C GLY A 51 -13.69 7.71 6.82
N GLU A 52 -12.55 8.20 6.33
CA GLU A 52 -12.38 8.87 5.03
C GLU A 52 -11.23 8.27 4.21
N TYR A 53 -11.18 8.60 2.91
CA TYR A 53 -10.04 8.25 2.04
C TYR A 53 -8.96 9.32 2.16
N GLN A 54 -7.72 8.91 2.47
CA GLN A 54 -6.60 9.80 2.77
C GLN A 54 -5.51 9.81 1.68
N GLY A 55 -5.68 9.02 0.63
CA GLY A 55 -4.66 8.82 -0.41
C GLY A 55 -4.05 7.43 -0.36
N THR A 56 -2.77 7.32 -0.70
CA THR A 56 -2.05 6.04 -0.80
C THR A 56 -0.79 6.04 0.07
N ASP A 57 -0.28 4.85 0.39
CA ASP A 57 0.95 4.65 1.15
C ASP A 57 2.16 5.35 0.52
N THR A 58 2.19 5.35 -0.82
CA THR A 58 3.21 5.99 -1.65
C THR A 58 2.58 6.57 -2.92
N ARG A 59 3.29 7.49 -3.59
CA ARG A 59 2.83 8.08 -4.86
C ARG A 59 2.94 7.12 -6.04
N ASP A 60 4.03 6.38 -6.08
CA ASP A 60 4.43 5.53 -7.20
C ASP A 60 4.18 4.06 -6.83
N PRO A 61 3.49 3.28 -7.68
CA PRO A 61 3.11 1.91 -7.37
C PRO A 61 4.33 0.99 -7.28
N SER A 62 4.16 -0.15 -6.62
CA SER A 62 5.14 -1.23 -6.52
C SER A 62 4.75 -2.42 -7.38
N THR A 63 5.69 -3.34 -7.59
CA THR A 63 5.41 -4.58 -8.31
C THR A 63 4.68 -5.60 -7.43
N SER A 64 4.92 -5.60 -6.12
CA SER A 64 4.14 -6.44 -5.20
C SER A 64 4.23 -5.93 -3.77
N ILE A 65 3.07 -5.87 -3.10
CA ILE A 65 2.95 -5.54 -1.69
C ILE A 65 2.05 -6.54 -0.95
N SER A 66 2.24 -6.64 0.35
CA SER A 66 1.24 -7.21 1.26
C SER A 66 0.95 -6.23 2.40
N VAL A 67 -0.31 -6.13 2.79
CA VAL A 67 -0.74 -5.25 3.88
C VAL A 67 -1.11 -6.08 5.10
N GLN A 68 -0.60 -5.70 6.26
CA GLN A 68 -0.91 -6.33 7.55
C GLN A 68 -1.35 -5.26 8.56
N PRO A 69 -2.59 -5.29 9.07
CA PRO A 69 -2.98 -4.44 10.19
C PRO A 69 -2.24 -4.87 11.46
N LEU A 70 -1.77 -3.91 12.25
CA LEU A 70 -1.06 -4.17 13.51
C LEU A 70 -1.87 -3.73 14.74
N SER A 71 -2.57 -2.60 14.64
CA SER A 71 -3.43 -2.06 15.70
C SER A 71 -4.56 -1.20 15.10
N SER A 72 -5.28 -0.46 15.95
CA SER A 72 -6.30 0.49 15.46
C SER A 72 -5.72 1.63 14.64
N VAL A 73 -4.43 1.96 14.83
CA VAL A 73 -3.77 3.13 14.23
C VAL A 73 -2.48 2.79 13.49
N GLU A 74 -2.10 1.51 13.43
CA GLU A 74 -0.87 1.05 12.79
C GLU A 74 -1.13 -0.12 11.83
N ALA A 75 -0.38 -0.12 10.74
CA ALA A 75 -0.33 -1.20 9.77
C ALA A 75 1.10 -1.34 9.24
N ALA A 76 1.45 -2.50 8.70
CA ALA A 76 2.69 -2.72 7.97
C ALA A 76 2.39 -2.99 6.50
N VAL A 77 3.24 -2.48 5.62
CA VAL A 77 3.30 -2.85 4.21
C VAL A 77 4.64 -3.53 3.95
N THR A 78 4.59 -4.75 3.45
CA THR A 78 5.79 -5.45 2.96
C THR A 78 5.89 -5.21 1.47
N TYR A 79 6.97 -4.56 1.04
CA TYR A 79 7.32 -4.36 -0.36
C TYR A 79 8.28 -5.46 -0.79
N ARG A 80 7.99 -6.11 -1.91
CA ARG A 80 8.97 -6.98 -2.57
C ARG A 80 10.06 -6.12 -3.20
N THR A 81 11.32 -6.51 -3.08
CA THR A 81 12.46 -5.73 -3.60
C THR A 81 13.27 -6.48 -4.65
N TYR A 82 13.91 -5.70 -5.53
CA TYR A 82 14.60 -6.15 -6.73
C TYR A 82 16.03 -5.59 -6.80
N PRO A 83 16.98 -6.33 -7.40
CA PRO A 83 18.32 -5.81 -7.62
C PRO A 83 18.29 -4.73 -8.72
N ALA A 84 19.29 -3.86 -8.75
CA ALA A 84 19.39 -2.80 -9.77
C ALA A 84 19.28 -3.38 -11.20
N GLY A 85 18.34 -2.86 -11.99
CA GLY A 85 18.03 -3.26 -13.36
C GLY A 85 17.36 -4.63 -13.51
N GLY A 86 17.14 -5.36 -12.42
CA GLY A 86 16.59 -6.71 -12.44
C GLY A 86 15.08 -6.74 -12.27
N SER A 87 14.46 -7.79 -12.82
CA SER A 87 13.02 -8.07 -12.70
C SER A 87 12.71 -9.27 -11.81
N THR A 88 13.74 -9.93 -11.28
CA THR A 88 13.60 -11.07 -10.36
C THR A 88 13.78 -10.56 -8.93
N PRO A 89 12.81 -10.78 -8.04
CA PRO A 89 12.89 -10.28 -6.69
C PRO A 89 14.00 -11.00 -5.91
N THR A 90 14.70 -10.24 -5.07
CA THR A 90 15.80 -10.75 -4.24
C THR A 90 15.55 -10.58 -2.75
N GLY A 91 14.53 -9.80 -2.37
CA GLY A 91 14.20 -9.58 -0.98
C GLY A 91 12.84 -8.93 -0.77
N SER A 92 12.70 -8.37 0.43
CA SER A 92 11.55 -7.55 0.81
C SER A 92 11.95 -6.54 1.88
N ALA A 93 11.26 -5.41 1.92
CA ALA A 93 11.35 -4.44 2.99
C ALA A 93 9.98 -4.27 3.66
N VAL A 94 9.96 -4.24 4.99
CA VAL A 94 8.74 -4.01 5.76
C VAL A 94 8.74 -2.57 6.24
N VAL A 95 7.67 -1.83 5.94
CA VAL A 95 7.47 -0.47 6.43
C VAL A 95 6.25 -0.43 7.33
N ARG A 96 6.44 -0.01 8.58
CA ARG A 96 5.36 0.25 9.51
C ARG A 96 4.85 1.67 9.28
N TYR A 97 3.54 1.80 9.21
CA TYR A 97 2.84 3.06 9.07
C TYR A 97 1.98 3.30 10.30
N ARG A 98 1.90 4.55 10.72
CA ARG A 98 1.04 4.99 11.81
C ARG A 98 0.18 6.17 11.37
N TRP A 99 -1.11 6.10 11.67
CA TRP A 99 -1.99 7.27 11.58
C TRP A 99 -1.75 8.18 12.78
N ASN A 100 -1.45 9.46 12.52
CA ASN A 100 -1.18 10.46 13.57
C ASN A 100 -2.35 11.43 13.82
N GLY A 101 -3.50 11.21 13.17
CA GLY A 101 -4.67 12.09 13.22
C GLY A 101 -4.78 13.05 12.04
N THR A 102 -3.68 13.35 11.35
CA THR A 102 -3.65 14.25 10.18
C THR A 102 -3.07 13.61 8.92
N GLY A 103 -2.30 12.53 9.07
CA GLY A 103 -1.60 11.90 7.97
C GLY A 103 -1.05 10.52 8.32
N LEU A 104 -0.66 9.80 7.28
CA LEU A 104 0.02 8.52 7.40
C LEU A 104 1.53 8.75 7.53
N ASP A 105 2.10 8.30 8.64
CA ASP A 105 3.50 8.50 9.00
C ASP A 105 4.29 7.19 8.86
N PRO A 106 5.23 7.07 7.91
CA PRO A 106 6.11 5.92 7.80
C PRO A 106 7.15 5.90 8.93
N ARG A 107 7.27 4.76 9.61
CA ARG A 107 8.19 4.55 10.73
C ARG A 107 9.48 3.85 10.32
N ASP A 108 9.56 3.42 9.07
CA ASP A 108 10.73 2.79 8.47
C ASP A 108 10.98 3.39 7.07
N PRO A 109 12.19 3.28 6.52
CA PRO A 109 12.49 3.76 5.17
C PRO A 109 11.67 3.03 4.11
N ILE A 110 11.04 3.79 3.22
CA ILE A 110 10.33 3.25 2.08
C ILE A 110 11.35 2.94 0.97
N PRO A 111 11.38 1.71 0.42
CA PRO A 111 12.29 1.36 -0.68
C PRO A 111 12.11 2.27 -1.88
N THR A 112 13.15 2.52 -2.66
CA THR A 112 13.06 3.38 -3.85
C THR A 112 12.22 2.73 -4.95
N VAL A 113 11.65 3.54 -5.86
CA VAL A 113 11.04 3.06 -7.11
C VAL A 113 11.98 3.12 -8.30
N ASP A 114 13.19 3.67 -8.10
CA ASP A 114 14.17 3.80 -9.18
C ASP A 114 14.78 2.43 -9.49
N PRO A 115 14.50 1.85 -10.67
CA PRO A 115 15.01 0.53 -11.03
C PRO A 115 16.53 0.52 -11.20
N ALA A 116 17.21 1.67 -11.34
CA ALA A 116 18.65 1.73 -11.43
C ALA A 116 19.35 1.53 -10.07
N LEU A 117 18.59 1.58 -8.96
CA LEU A 117 19.12 1.41 -7.61
C LEU A 117 18.81 0.00 -7.07
N PRO A 118 19.68 -0.54 -6.20
CA PRO A 118 19.40 -1.80 -5.51
C PRO A 118 18.21 -1.64 -4.56
N ASP A 119 17.57 -2.77 -4.25
CA ASP A 119 16.43 -2.88 -3.33
C ASP A 119 15.23 -2.00 -3.72
N HIS A 120 15.03 -1.76 -5.02
CA HIS A 120 13.85 -1.02 -5.50
C HIS A 120 12.59 -1.90 -5.43
N ARG A 121 11.41 -1.26 -5.37
CA ARG A 121 10.08 -1.91 -5.25
C ARG A 121 9.29 -1.94 -6.56
#